data_AF-A0A6C0KSQ7-F1
#
_entry.id   AF-A0A6C0KSQ7-F1
#
_cell.length_a   1.000
_cell.length_b   1.000
_cell.length_c   1.000
_cell.angle_alpha   90.00
_cell.angle_beta   90.00
_cell.angle_gamma   90.00
#
_symmetry.space_group_name_H-M   'P 1'
#
loop_
_entity.id
_entity.type
_entity.pdbx_description
1 polymer ?
#
loop_
_entity_poly.entity_id
_entity_poly.type
_entity_poly.pdbx_seq_one_letter_code
_entity_poly.pdbx_strand_id
1 'polypeptide(L)'
;MLIKVNVKTINKDKLKLIVDYYNLKKSIDDEPLELINNGFKIQLSYMKGQFGDHDKMCKQVQWNKGCLSSNSYISFKYDESLLLFASLTHVLGVQNVTIIK
;
A
#
# COMPACT_ATOMS: atom_id res chain seq x y z
N MET A 1 -10.91 0.13 -6.07
CA MET A 1 -9.91 -0.14 -7.12
C MET A 1 -9.10 -1.35 -6.69
N LEU A 2 -8.90 -2.33 -7.57
CA LEU A 2 -8.05 -3.49 -7.29
C LEU A 2 -6.78 -3.39 -8.15
N ILE A 3 -5.62 -3.65 -7.55
CA ILE A 3 -4.32 -3.67 -8.25
C ILE A 3 -3.91 -5.12 -8.43
N LYS A 4 -3.90 -5.58 -9.67
CA LYS A 4 -3.32 -6.86 -10.04
C LYS A 4 -1.83 -6.67 -10.28
N VAL A 5 -1.02 -7.52 -9.65
CA VAL A 5 0.40 -7.62 -9.95
C VAL A 5 0.64 -8.96 -10.63
N ASN A 6 1.44 -8.98 -11.69
CA ASN A 6 1.72 -10.17 -12.50
C ASN A 6 3.14 -10.69 -12.25
N VAL A 7 3.59 -10.64 -10.99
CA VAL A 7 4.91 -11.12 -10.58
C VAL A 7 4.73 -12.24 -9.57
N LYS A 8 5.32 -13.42 -9.85
CA LYS A 8 5.19 -14.62 -9.00
C LYS A 8 5.72 -14.39 -7.59
N THR A 9 6.87 -13.74 -7.47
CA THR A 9 7.53 -13.42 -6.21
C THR A 9 8.17 -12.04 -6.28
N ILE A 10 8.24 -11.36 -5.14
CA ILE A 10 8.93 -10.08 -4.99
C ILE A 10 9.89 -10.19 -3.82
N ASN A 11 11.12 -9.71 -4.00
CA ASN A 11 12.12 -9.72 -2.94
C ASN A 11 11.98 -8.48 -2.04
N LYS A 12 12.63 -8.51 -0.87
CA LYS A 12 12.59 -7.41 0.09
C LYS A 12 13.14 -6.10 -0.48
N ASP A 13 14.14 -6.15 -1.35
CA ASP A 13 14.73 -4.95 -1.94
C ASP A 13 13.72 -4.21 -2.83
N LYS A 14 12.99 -4.92 -3.70
CA LYS A 14 11.93 -4.33 -4.52
C LYS A 14 10.78 -3.81 -3.66
N LEU A 15 10.39 -4.55 -2.61
CA LEU A 15 9.39 -4.08 -1.66
C LEU A 15 9.81 -2.78 -0.99
N LYS A 16 11.08 -2.67 -0.60
CA LYS A 16 11.64 -1.44 -0.03
C LYS A 16 11.60 -0.28 -1.04
N LEU A 17 11.99 -0.50 -2.29
CA LEU A 17 11.94 0.53 -3.34
C LEU A 17 10.51 1.05 -3.57
N ILE A 18 9.50 0.17 -3.49
CA ILE A 18 8.09 0.57 -3.62
C ILE A 18 7.69 1.48 -2.45
N VAL A 19 8.08 1.12 -1.22
CA VAL A 19 7.82 1.92 -0.02
C VAL A 19 8.53 3.26 -0.08
N ASP A 20 9.81 3.28 -0.47
CA ASP A 20 10.60 4.51 -0.59
C ASP A 20 9.97 5.46 -1.61
N TYR A 21 9.56 4.94 -2.79
CA TYR A 21 8.92 5.75 -3.82
C TYR A 21 7.57 6.31 -3.34
N TYR A 22 6.73 5.49 -2.72
CA TYR A 22 5.45 5.93 -2.17
C TYR A 22 5.66 7.07 -1.16
N ASN A 23 6.54 6.86 -0.19
CA ASN A 23 6.75 7.81 0.91
C ASN A 23 7.43 9.12 0.46
N LEU A 24 8.18 9.08 -0.64
CA LEU A 24 8.73 10.28 -1.28
C LEU A 24 7.65 11.12 -1.99
N LYS A 25 6.56 10.49 -2.43
CA LYS A 25 5.54 11.09 -3.32
C LYS A 25 4.18 11.31 -2.66
N LYS A 26 3.95 10.79 -1.46
CA LYS A 26 2.73 11.02 -0.68
C LYS A 26 2.56 12.50 -0.32
N SER A 27 1.34 12.91 0.02
CA SER A 27 1.11 14.24 0.58
C SER A 27 1.80 14.39 1.94
N ILE A 28 2.03 15.63 2.36
CA ILE A 28 2.60 15.92 3.68
C ILE A 28 1.71 15.40 4.81
N ASP A 29 0.39 15.46 4.60
CA ASP A 29 -0.63 15.04 5.58
C ASP A 29 -0.96 13.53 5.51
N ASP A 30 -0.43 12.82 4.50
CA ASP A 30 -0.69 11.40 4.35
C ASP A 30 0.19 10.58 5.30
N GLU A 31 -0.36 9.51 5.84
CA GLU A 31 0.39 8.55 6.65
C GLU A 31 1.36 7.74 5.76
N PRO A 32 2.54 7.36 6.27
CA PRO A 32 3.51 6.62 5.47
C PRO A 32 3.03 5.19 5.16
N LEU A 33 3.46 4.68 4.01
CA LEU A 33 3.39 3.27 3.68
C LEU A 33 4.47 2.53 4.46
N GLU A 34 4.07 1.47 5.16
CA GLU A 34 4.94 0.59 5.91
C GLU A 34 5.04 -0.78 5.22
N LEU A 35 6.23 -1.38 5.29
CA LEU A 35 6.44 -2.76 4.87
C LEU A 35 5.97 -3.71 5.97
N ILE A 36 5.12 -4.67 5.62
CA ILE A 36 4.77 -5.81 6.47
C ILE A 36 5.18 -7.10 5.76
N ASN A 37 5.43 -8.19 6.50
CA ASN A 37 5.82 -9.53 6.00
C ASN A 37 5.95 -9.67 4.48
N ASN A 38 4.82 -9.86 3.79
CA ASN A 38 4.73 -9.95 2.33
C ASN A 38 3.75 -8.92 1.76
N GLY A 39 3.76 -7.68 2.24
CA GLY A 39 2.71 -6.73 1.90
C GLY A 39 2.99 -5.30 2.33
N PHE A 40 1.95 -4.48 2.26
CA PHE A 40 2.02 -3.07 2.61
C PHE A 40 0.91 -2.71 3.58
N LYS A 41 1.18 -1.75 4.45
CA LYS A 41 0.24 -1.23 5.44
C LYS A 41 0.27 0.29 5.47
N ILE A 42 -0.88 0.92 5.68
CA ILE A 42 -0.99 2.30 6.13
C ILE A 42 -1.75 2.31 7.44
N GLN A 43 -1.21 2.99 8.45
CA GLN A 43 -1.89 3.20 9.72
C GLN A 43 -2.57 4.56 9.71
N LEU A 44 -3.90 4.58 9.73
CA LEU A 44 -4.66 5.82 9.74
C LEU A 44 -4.91 6.29 11.17
N SER A 45 -4.50 7.51 11.47
CA SER A 45 -4.87 8.20 12.69
C SER A 45 -6.27 8.80 12.52
N TYR A 46 -7.30 8.26 13.17
CA TYR A 46 -8.56 8.99 13.30
C TYR A 46 -8.41 10.14 14.32
N MET A 47 -9.20 11.20 14.13
CA MET A 47 -9.08 12.49 14.79
C MET A 47 -8.63 12.44 16.26
N LYS A 48 -7.74 13.37 16.64
CA LYS A 48 -7.45 13.80 18.01
C LYS A 48 -8.74 14.29 18.70
N GLY A 49 -9.58 13.37 19.18
CA GLY A 49 -10.54 13.63 20.26
C GLY A 49 -9.82 13.54 21.61
N GLN A 50 -10.15 14.42 22.54
CA GLN A 50 -9.43 14.72 23.79
C GLN A 50 -9.25 13.59 24.82
N PHE A 51 -9.48 12.32 24.48
CA PHE A 51 -9.30 11.20 25.42
C PHE A 51 -8.40 10.16 24.79
N GLY A 52 -7.26 9.92 25.45
CA GLY A 52 -6.22 9.02 25.00
C GLY A 52 -6.72 7.58 24.89
N ASP A 53 -7.12 7.21 23.68
CA ASP A 53 -6.75 5.98 23.02
C ASP A 53 -6.98 6.20 21.53
N HIS A 54 -5.90 6.26 20.75
CA HIS A 54 -6.01 6.41 19.31
C HIS A 54 -6.52 5.11 18.72
N ASP A 55 -7.81 5.06 18.37
CA ASP A 55 -8.35 4.03 17.49
C ASP A 55 -7.71 4.17 16.11
N LYS A 56 -6.56 3.51 15.92
CA LYS A 56 -5.84 3.49 14.66
C LYS A 56 -6.44 2.41 13.77
N MET A 57 -7.11 2.80 12.70
CA MET A 57 -7.52 1.84 11.67
C MET A 57 -6.30 1.44 10.84
N CYS A 58 -6.04 0.13 10.77
CA CYS A 58 -4.97 -0.44 9.96
C CYS A 58 -5.54 -0.91 8.62
N LYS A 59 -5.03 -0.36 7.51
CA LYS A 59 -5.34 -0.84 6.16
C LYS A 59 -4.13 -1.57 5.62
N GLN A 60 -4.32 -2.80 5.14
CA GLN A 60 -3.21 -3.63 4.65
C GLN A 60 -3.57 -4.44 3.42
N VAL A 61 -2.57 -4.65 2.57
CA VAL A 61 -2.61 -5.60 1.46
C VAL A 61 -1.43 -6.55 1.58
N GLN A 62 -1.65 -7.82 1.27
CA GLN A 62 -0.63 -8.85 1.27
C GLN A 62 -0.57 -9.52 -0.09
N TRP A 63 0.63 -9.96 -0.45
CA TRP A 63 0.87 -10.76 -1.63
C TRP A 63 0.22 -12.12 -1.48
N ASN A 64 -0.64 -12.47 -2.41
CA ASN A 64 -1.31 -13.76 -2.49
C ASN A 64 -1.47 -14.17 -3.95
N LYS A 65 -0.88 -15.33 -4.32
CA LYS A 65 -0.93 -15.89 -5.68
C LYS A 65 -0.59 -14.86 -6.78
N GLY A 66 0.45 -14.05 -6.54
CA GLY A 66 0.90 -13.01 -7.46
C GLY A 66 0.15 -11.68 -7.34
N CYS A 67 -1.02 -11.65 -6.69
CA CYS A 67 -1.84 -10.45 -6.55
C CYS A 67 -1.67 -9.79 -5.18
N LEU A 68 -1.93 -8.48 -5.09
CA LEU A 68 -2.14 -7.81 -3.81
C LEU A 68 -3.59 -7.99 -3.39
N SER A 69 -3.81 -8.73 -2.30
CA SER A 69 -5.14 -8.94 -1.71
C SER A 69 -5.24 -8.23 -0.36
N SER A 70 -6.39 -7.62 -0.07
CA SER A 70 -6.66 -7.07 1.26
C SER A 70 -6.73 -8.18 2.29
N ASN A 71 -6.10 -7.99 3.44
CA ASN A 71 -6.24 -8.89 4.58
C ASN A 71 -6.76 -8.05 5.75
N SER A 72 -7.97 -8.34 6.26
CA SER A 72 -8.75 -7.49 7.20
C SER A 72 -9.09 -6.06 6.70
N TYR A 73 -10.17 -5.48 7.27
CA TYR A 73 -10.91 -4.27 6.83
C TYR A 73 -10.25 -3.34 5.77
N ILE A 74 -10.72 -3.51 4.53
CA ILE A 74 -10.92 -2.54 3.43
C ILE A 74 -9.82 -1.49 3.15
N SER A 75 -9.21 -1.70 1.97
CA SER A 75 -8.67 -0.77 0.97
C SER A 75 -8.16 0.61 1.38
N PHE A 76 -6.95 0.90 0.89
CA PHE A 76 -6.41 2.24 0.64
C PHE A 76 -7.47 3.22 0.13
N LYS A 77 -7.36 4.50 0.49
CA LYS A 77 -8.11 5.59 -0.15
C LYS A 77 -7.83 5.58 -1.65
N TYR A 78 -8.65 6.28 -2.43
CA TYR A 78 -8.48 6.32 -3.88
C TYR A 78 -7.09 6.85 -4.28
N ASP A 79 -6.67 7.97 -3.71
CA ASP A 79 -5.36 8.58 -4.01
C ASP A 79 -4.19 7.72 -3.50
N GLU A 80 -4.31 7.14 -2.30
CA GLU A 80 -3.34 6.17 -1.77
C GLU A 80 -3.22 4.94 -2.69
N SER A 81 -4.34 4.47 -3.24
CA SER A 81 -4.36 3.34 -4.18
C SER A 81 -3.69 3.70 -5.51
N LEU A 82 -3.91 4.91 -6.03
CA LEU A 82 -3.25 5.41 -7.22
C LEU A 82 -1.75 5.58 -7.00
N LEU A 83 -1.36 6.10 -5.85
CA LEU A 83 0.04 6.25 -5.49
C LEU A 83 0.73 4.90 -5.30
N LEU A 84 0.05 3.92 -4.68
CA LEU A 84 0.54 2.55 -4.57
C LEU A 84 0.69 1.91 -5.95
N PHE A 85 -0.29 2.10 -6.85
CA PHE A 85 -0.19 1.64 -8.24
C PHE A 85 1.01 2.27 -8.98
N ALA A 86 1.21 3.58 -8.84
CA ALA A 86 2.34 4.28 -9.45
C ALA A 86 3.68 3.77 -8.90
N SER A 87 3.76 3.54 -7.59
CA SER A 87 4.95 3.01 -6.90
C SER A 87 5.28 1.59 -7.37
N LEU A 88 4.27 0.72 -7.46
CA LEU A 88 4.41 -0.64 -8.00
C LEU A 88 4.86 -0.62 -9.46
N THR A 89 4.23 0.23 -10.27
CA THR A 89 4.55 0.37 -11.70
C THR A 89 5.97 0.87 -11.92
N HIS A 90 6.42 1.81 -11.09
CA HIS A 90 7.78 2.35 -11.15
C HIS A 90 8.84 1.27 -10.91
N VAL A 91 8.62 0.39 -9.92
CA VAL A 91 9.63 -0.62 -9.53
C VAL A 91 9.50 -1.92 -10.32
N LEU A 92 8.29 -2.32 -10.67
CA LEU A 92 8.02 -3.61 -11.33
C LEU A 92 7.88 -3.48 -12.84
N GLY A 93 7.67 -2.26 -13.37
CA GLY A 93 7.36 -2.01 -14.78
C GLY A 93 5.86 -2.08 -15.07
N VAL A 94 5.42 -1.23 -16.00
CA VAL A 94 4.01 -1.05 -16.41
C VAL A 94 3.37 -2.36 -16.88
N GLN A 95 4.13 -3.23 -17.53
CA GLN A 95 3.67 -4.54 -18.00
C GLN A 95 3.29 -5.51 -16.87
N ASN A 96 3.77 -5.27 -15.65
CA ASN A 96 3.61 -6.17 -14.51
C ASN A 96 2.53 -5.73 -13.52
N VAL A 97 1.91 -4.56 -13.72
CA VAL A 97 0.95 -3.98 -12.78
C VAL A 97 -0.26 -3.46 -13.54
N THR A 98 -1.47 -3.84 -13.14
CA THR A 98 -2.70 -3.46 -13.83
C THR A 98 -3.80 -3.14 -12.85
N ILE A 99 -4.57 -2.09 -13.13
CA ILE A 99 -5.81 -1.83 -12.39
C ILE A 99 -6.92 -2.71 -12.97
N ILE A 100 -7.64 -3.40 -12.10
CA ILE A 100 -8.84 -4.15 -12.46
C ILE A 100 -10.06 -3.50 -11.79
N LYS A 101 -11.18 -3.52 -12.51
CA LYS A 101 -12.48 -3.05 -12.02
C LYS A 101 -13.04 -4.01 -10.99
#